data_AF-A0A3G9J3A1-F1
#
_entry.id   AF-A0A3G9J3A1-F1
#
_cell.length_a   1.000
_cell.length_b   1.000
_cell.length_c   1.000
_cell.angle_alpha   90.00
_cell.angle_beta   90.00
_cell.angle_gamma   90.00
#
_symmetry.space_group_name_H-M   'P 1'
#
loop_
_entity.id
_entity.type
_entity.pdbx_description
1 polymer ?
#
loop_
_entity_poly.entity_id
_entity_poly.type
_entity_poly.pdbx_seq_one_letter_code
_entity_poly.pdbx_strand_id
1 'polypeptide(L)'
;MKKSKKIERQYSIIPQLTEKIEQKPGFHNKHFIIDGKMDMTTCNLITNPVFEQYGYSLTNSNTQYLKDVVVYAKDYFDPLDGPTSELYMTENTIGIHLKSHSWSDPKTCLKSRIRIALGDAFIAKLKKLFS
;
A
#
# COMPACT_ATOMS: atom_id res chain seq x y z
N MET A 1 7.17 -44.04 31.09
CA MET A 1 7.93 -42.82 30.72
C MET A 1 7.11 -41.98 29.76
N LYS A 2 6.53 -40.86 30.21
CA LYS A 2 5.79 -39.93 29.33
C LYS A 2 6.81 -39.09 28.56
N LYS A 3 6.85 -39.23 27.22
CA LYS A 3 7.64 -38.33 26.36
C LYS A 3 7.07 -36.92 26.50
N SER A 4 7.87 -36.02 27.07
CA SER A 4 7.58 -34.59 27.11
C SER A 4 7.51 -34.07 25.66
N LYS A 5 6.31 -33.71 25.19
CA LYS A 5 6.15 -32.93 23.95
C LYS A 5 6.76 -31.57 24.25
N LYS A 6 7.94 -31.30 23.68
CA LYS A 6 8.55 -29.99 23.68
C LYS A 6 7.59 -29.06 22.93
N ILE A 7 6.84 -28.26 23.68
CA ILE A 7 5.98 -27.21 23.13
C ILE A 7 6.95 -26.18 22.54
N GLU A 8 7.10 -26.20 21.23
CA GLU A 8 7.89 -25.22 20.51
C GLU A 8 7.13 -23.89 20.63
N ARG A 9 7.66 -22.96 21.43
CA ARG A 9 7.08 -21.61 21.51
C ARG A 9 7.26 -20.96 20.15
N GLN A 10 6.17 -20.85 19.38
CA GLN A 10 6.17 -20.09 18.14
C GLN A 10 6.27 -18.61 18.51
N TYR A 11 7.47 -18.04 18.39
CA TYR A 11 7.69 -16.63 18.68
C TYR A 11 7.00 -15.76 17.62
N SER A 12 6.35 -14.70 18.09
CA SER A 12 5.81 -13.62 17.26
C SER A 12 6.88 -13.06 16.32
N ILE A 13 6.51 -12.80 15.07
CA ILE A 13 7.42 -12.12 14.12
C ILE A 13 7.36 -10.60 14.20
N ILE A 14 6.36 -10.03 14.89
CA ILE A 14 6.17 -8.58 14.98
C ILE A 14 7.45 -7.86 15.48
N PRO A 15 8.12 -8.27 16.57
CA PRO A 15 9.34 -7.60 17.01
C PRO A 15 10.45 -7.64 15.96
N GLN A 16 10.60 -8.78 15.27
CA GLN A 16 11.62 -8.97 14.25
C GLN A 16 11.33 -8.14 12.99
N LEU A 17 10.04 -8.04 12.61
CA LEU A 17 9.58 -7.19 11.52
C LEU A 17 9.86 -5.72 11.83
N THR A 18 9.46 -5.25 13.00
CA THR A 18 9.67 -3.86 13.43
C THR A 18 11.15 -3.52 13.44
N GLU A 19 11.97 -4.35 14.10
CA GLU A 19 13.42 -4.14 14.15
C GLU A 19 14.04 -4.07 12.74
N LYS A 20 13.67 -4.98 11.84
CA LYS A 20 14.17 -4.98 10.45
C LYS A 20 13.74 -3.75 9.66
N ILE A 21 12.54 -3.22 9.91
CA ILE A 21 12.05 -1.99 9.27
C ILE A 21 12.83 -0.79 9.81
N GLU A 22 13.01 -0.70 11.13
CA GLU A 22 13.75 0.39 11.78
C GLU A 22 15.23 0.44 11.37
N GLN A 23 15.84 -0.72 11.13
CA GLN A 23 17.21 -0.84 10.62
C GLN A 23 17.35 -0.46 9.14
N LYS A 24 16.26 -0.29 8.37
CA LYS A 24 16.36 0.08 6.97
C LYS A 24 16.92 1.51 6.84
N PRO A 25 17.90 1.72 5.94
CA PRO A 25 18.44 3.05 5.69
C PRO A 25 17.30 3.97 5.22
N GLY A 26 17.16 5.11 5.90
CA GLY A 26 16.09 6.06 5.61
C GLY A 26 14.75 5.75 6.27
N PHE A 27 14.69 4.94 7.34
CA PHE A 27 13.49 4.90 8.19
C PHE A 27 13.49 6.03 9.23
N HIS A 28 14.51 6.11 10.09
CA HIS A 28 14.57 7.14 11.15
C HIS A 28 15.19 8.47 10.71
N ASN A 29 16.11 8.46 9.75
CA ASN A 29 16.90 9.64 9.36
C ASN A 29 16.52 10.17 7.97
N LYS A 30 15.28 9.94 7.51
CA LYS A 30 14.81 10.43 6.22
C LYS A 30 14.30 11.85 6.36
N HIS A 31 14.76 12.72 5.50
CA HIS A 31 14.27 14.08 5.37
C HIS A 31 13.29 14.16 4.20
N PHE A 32 12.26 15.01 4.33
CA PHE A 32 11.30 15.25 3.25
C PHE A 32 11.94 15.91 2.02
N ILE A 33 13.13 16.50 2.18
CA ILE A 33 13.89 17.16 1.11
C ILE A 33 15.32 16.59 1.12
N ILE A 34 15.77 16.09 -0.03
CA ILE A 34 17.12 15.59 -0.29
C ILE A 34 17.69 16.37 -1.47
N ASP A 35 18.86 16.98 -1.31
CA ASP A 35 19.52 17.79 -2.35
C ASP A 35 18.61 18.87 -2.97
N GLY A 36 17.79 19.51 -2.13
CA GLY A 36 16.86 20.56 -2.56
C GLY A 36 15.62 20.06 -3.31
N LYS A 37 15.40 18.74 -3.41
CA LYS A 37 14.23 18.12 -4.05
C LYS A 37 13.40 17.34 -3.03
N MET A 38 12.09 17.32 -3.23
CA MET A 38 11.19 16.53 -2.39
C MET A 38 11.47 15.03 -2.59
N ASP A 39 11.63 14.31 -1.49
CA ASP A 39 11.78 12.87 -1.50
C ASP A 39 10.41 12.19 -1.65
N MET A 40 10.18 11.60 -2.82
CA MET A 40 8.91 10.93 -3.16
C MET A 40 8.98 9.40 -2.94
N THR A 41 10.01 8.89 -2.25
CA THR A 41 10.12 7.46 -1.93
C THR A 41 8.94 7.03 -1.06
N THR A 42 8.18 6.03 -1.50
CA THR A 42 7.04 5.50 -0.74
C THR A 42 7.49 4.57 0.38
N CYS A 43 6.73 4.53 1.48
CA CYS A 43 7.01 3.61 2.60
C CYS A 43 7.03 2.14 2.16
N ASN A 44 6.22 1.78 1.16
CA ASN A 44 6.15 0.43 0.59
C ASN A 44 7.48 -0.06 0.03
N LEU A 45 8.33 0.82 -0.51
CA LEU A 45 9.67 0.44 -0.99
C LEU A 45 10.59 -0.02 0.15
N ILE A 46 10.32 0.44 1.37
CA ILE A 46 11.09 0.09 2.57
C ILE A 46 10.49 -1.17 3.23
N THR A 47 9.17 -1.21 3.37
CA THR A 47 8.46 -2.25 4.13
C THR A 47 8.27 -3.54 3.35
N ASN A 48 7.89 -3.50 2.06
CA ASN A 48 7.57 -4.70 1.28
C ASN A 48 8.72 -5.73 1.26
N PRO A 49 10.00 -5.37 1.03
CA PRO A 49 11.09 -6.33 1.02
C PRO A 49 11.34 -6.99 2.39
N VAL A 50 10.89 -6.38 3.48
CA VAL A 50 10.93 -6.99 4.81
C VAL A 50 9.84 -8.04 4.90
N PHE A 51 8.58 -7.70 4.57
CA PHE A 51 7.45 -8.62 4.60
C PHE A 51 7.61 -9.83 3.66
N GLU A 52 8.23 -9.66 2.50
CA GLU A 52 8.52 -10.76 1.55
C GLU A 52 9.40 -11.86 2.18
N GLN A 53 10.34 -11.49 3.06
CA GLN A 53 11.16 -12.46 3.81
C GLN A 53 10.33 -13.35 4.75
N TYR A 54 9.10 -12.94 5.06
CA TYR A 54 8.16 -13.66 5.92
C TYR A 54 7.01 -14.30 5.12
N GLY A 55 7.10 -14.32 3.79
CA GLY A 55 6.14 -15.01 2.92
C GLY A 55 5.06 -14.12 2.30
N TYR A 56 5.18 -12.80 2.42
CA TYR A 56 4.30 -11.88 1.71
C TYR A 56 4.56 -11.93 0.19
N SER A 57 3.48 -11.87 -0.60
CA SER A 57 3.54 -11.78 -2.05
C SER A 57 2.83 -10.53 -2.55
N LEU A 58 3.56 -9.66 -3.24
CA LEU A 58 3.00 -8.44 -3.84
C LEU A 58 1.99 -8.70 -4.97
N THR A 59 2.07 -9.86 -5.61
CA THR A 59 1.19 -10.23 -6.73
C THR A 59 -0.10 -10.89 -6.27
N ASN A 60 -0.19 -11.28 -4.99
CA ASN A 60 -1.39 -11.87 -4.42
C ASN A 60 -2.31 -10.77 -3.85
N SER A 61 -3.48 -10.61 -4.47
CA SER A 61 -4.49 -9.61 -4.09
C SER A 61 -5.38 -10.02 -2.93
N ASN A 62 -5.33 -11.29 -2.50
CA ASN A 62 -6.14 -11.79 -1.39
C ASN A 62 -5.51 -11.47 -0.04
N THR A 63 -6.28 -11.60 1.04
CA THR A 63 -5.76 -11.50 2.42
C THR A 63 -4.66 -12.55 2.65
N GLN A 64 -3.52 -12.11 3.17
CA GLN A 64 -2.35 -12.94 3.41
C GLN A 64 -2.05 -13.04 4.90
N TYR A 65 -1.74 -14.26 5.34
CA TYR A 65 -1.48 -14.59 6.74
C TYR A 65 0.01 -14.91 6.92
N LEU A 66 0.72 -14.03 7.61
CA LEU A 66 2.16 -14.10 7.86
C LEU A 66 2.39 -14.40 9.34
N LYS A 67 2.27 -15.68 9.73
CA LYS A 67 2.29 -16.12 11.13
C LYS A 67 1.26 -15.36 11.98
N ASP A 68 1.69 -14.41 12.80
CA ASP A 68 0.85 -13.59 13.68
C ASP A 68 0.51 -12.19 13.11
N VAL A 69 0.85 -11.94 11.83
CA VAL A 69 0.46 -10.73 11.10
C VAL A 69 -0.53 -11.07 9.99
N VAL A 70 -1.56 -10.25 9.83
CA VAL A 70 -2.53 -10.36 8.72
C VAL A 70 -2.42 -9.13 7.83
N VAL A 71 -2.21 -9.35 6.55
CA VAL A 71 -2.24 -8.32 5.51
C VAL A 71 -3.55 -8.48 4.74
N TYR A 72 -4.51 -7.59 5.01
CA TYR A 72 -5.83 -7.66 4.39
C TYR A 72 -5.80 -7.32 2.90
N ALA A 73 -6.70 -7.95 2.15
CA ALA A 73 -6.99 -7.55 0.77
C ALA A 73 -7.43 -6.09 0.68
N LYS A 74 -7.27 -5.49 -0.49
CA LYS A 74 -7.56 -4.07 -0.75
C LYS A 74 -8.99 -3.68 -0.38
N ASP A 75 -9.97 -4.55 -0.65
CA ASP A 75 -11.40 -4.28 -0.47
C ASP A 75 -11.86 -4.12 0.99
N TYR A 76 -11.03 -4.50 1.97
CA TYR A 76 -11.31 -4.27 3.39
C TYR A 76 -11.28 -2.78 3.77
N PHE A 77 -10.33 -2.02 3.22
CA PHE A 77 -10.01 -0.65 3.66
C PHE A 77 -9.86 0.39 2.55
N ASP A 78 -9.62 -0.03 1.31
CA ASP A 78 -9.48 0.87 0.15
C ASP A 78 -10.29 0.37 -1.06
N PRO A 79 -11.63 0.23 -0.93
CA PRO A 79 -12.50 -0.20 -2.03
C PRO A 79 -12.60 0.84 -3.17
N LEU A 80 -12.08 2.06 -2.96
CA LEU A 80 -12.04 3.10 -3.98
C LEU A 80 -10.82 2.89 -4.90
N ASP A 81 -11.08 2.61 -6.18
CA ASP A 81 -10.00 2.46 -7.13
C ASP A 81 -9.39 3.82 -7.50
N GLY A 82 -8.08 3.96 -7.28
CA GLY A 82 -7.38 5.23 -7.53
C GLY A 82 -7.44 5.64 -9.00
N PRO A 83 -7.06 4.77 -9.96
CA PRO A 83 -7.12 5.04 -11.38
C PRO A 83 -8.51 5.40 -11.90
N THR A 84 -9.54 4.58 -11.66
CA THR A 84 -10.87 4.82 -12.24
C THR A 84 -11.71 5.78 -11.39
N SER A 85 -11.42 5.89 -10.09
CA SER A 85 -12.26 6.56 -9.10
C SER A 85 -13.63 5.89 -8.89
N GLU A 86 -13.74 4.61 -9.29
CA GLU A 86 -14.91 3.77 -9.02
C GLU A 86 -14.82 3.14 -7.62
N LEU A 87 -15.97 3.02 -6.97
CA LEU A 87 -16.09 2.44 -5.63
C LEU A 87 -16.61 1.00 -5.73
N TYR A 88 -15.78 0.04 -5.34
CA TYR A 88 -16.09 -1.39 -5.37
C TYR A 88 -16.24 -1.94 -3.94
N MET A 89 -17.39 -1.72 -3.31
CA MET A 89 -17.67 -2.29 -1.99
C MET A 89 -17.97 -3.78 -2.08
N THR A 90 -17.49 -4.55 -1.12
CA THR A 90 -17.76 -5.98 -0.96
C THR A 90 -18.24 -6.26 0.46
N GLU A 91 -18.60 -7.51 0.75
CA GLU A 91 -18.92 -7.94 2.12
C GLU A 91 -17.73 -7.80 3.09
N ASN A 92 -16.50 -7.71 2.57
CA ASN A 92 -15.30 -7.49 3.36
C ASN A 92 -15.07 -6.01 3.72
N THR A 93 -15.74 -5.07 3.06
CA THR A 93 -15.50 -3.64 3.25
C THR A 93 -15.95 -3.21 4.64
N ILE A 94 -14.98 -3.01 5.52
CA ILE A 94 -15.21 -2.56 6.90
C ILE A 94 -14.85 -1.08 7.11
N GLY A 95 -14.09 -0.49 6.18
CA GLY A 95 -13.73 0.92 6.22
C GLY A 95 -13.35 1.44 4.84
N ILE A 96 -13.42 2.76 4.68
CA ILE A 96 -12.99 3.45 3.46
C ILE A 96 -11.94 4.47 3.85
N HIS A 97 -10.71 4.27 3.38
CA HIS A 97 -9.64 5.24 3.53
C HIS A 97 -9.87 6.43 2.57
N LEU A 98 -10.52 7.48 3.08
CA LEU A 98 -10.75 8.70 2.32
C LEU A 98 -9.44 9.47 2.12
N LYS A 99 -9.02 9.62 0.87
CA LYS A 99 -7.82 10.37 0.48
C LYS A 99 -8.21 11.78 0.04
N SER A 100 -7.80 12.81 0.79
CA SER A 100 -8.08 14.22 0.43
C SER A 100 -7.25 14.73 -0.75
N HIS A 101 -6.14 14.04 -1.07
CA HIS A 101 -5.17 14.45 -2.09
C HIS A 101 -4.65 15.90 -1.90
N SER A 102 -4.70 16.44 -0.69
CA SER A 102 -4.37 17.85 -0.40
C SER A 102 -2.92 18.22 -0.67
N TRP A 103 -2.02 17.23 -0.74
CA TRP A 103 -0.62 17.40 -1.08
C TRP A 103 -0.34 17.32 -2.60
N SER A 104 -1.34 17.01 -3.43
CA SER A 104 -1.17 16.95 -4.88
C SER A 104 -1.11 18.36 -5.48
N ASP A 105 -0.33 18.53 -6.54
CA ASP A 105 -0.28 19.80 -7.25
C ASP A 105 -1.66 20.15 -7.88
N PRO A 106 -2.03 21.43 -7.98
CA PRO A 106 -3.34 21.84 -8.50
C PRO A 106 -3.64 21.33 -9.92
N LYS A 107 -2.61 21.14 -10.76
CA LYS A 107 -2.80 20.65 -12.14
C LYS A 107 -3.18 19.18 -12.11
N THR A 108 -2.57 18.37 -11.25
CA THR A 108 -2.94 16.96 -11.04
C THR A 108 -4.38 16.84 -10.52
N CYS A 109 -4.76 17.64 -9.53
CA CYS A 109 -6.14 17.68 -9.04
C CYS A 109 -7.13 18.04 -10.15
N LEU A 110 -6.83 19.05 -10.97
CA LEU A 110 -7.68 19.45 -12.09
C LEU A 110 -7.80 18.34 -13.15
N LYS A 111 -6.68 17.69 -13.51
CA LYS A 111 -6.68 16.56 -14.45
C LYS A 111 -7.57 15.42 -13.96
N SER A 112 -7.48 15.07 -12.67
CA SER A 112 -8.34 14.04 -12.08
C SER A 112 -9.82 14.42 -12.14
N ARG A 113 -10.17 15.67 -11.84
CA ARG A 113 -11.55 16.16 -11.93
C ARG A 113 -12.10 16.10 -13.37
N ILE A 114 -11.31 16.52 -14.35
CA ILE A 114 -11.67 16.46 -15.77
C ILE A 114 -11.86 15.01 -16.21
N ARG A 115 -10.95 14.11 -15.81
CA ARG A 115 -11.03 12.68 -16.10
C ARG A 115 -12.29 12.05 -15.52
N ILE A 116 -12.59 12.31 -14.25
CA ILE A 116 -13.80 11.80 -13.57
C ILE A 116 -15.07 12.29 -14.27
N ALA A 117 -15.10 13.56 -14.71
CA ALA A 117 -16.27 14.13 -15.37
C ALA A 117 -16.50 13.60 -16.80
N LEU A 118 -15.43 13.35 -17.57
CA LEU A 118 -15.51 13.00 -18.99
C LEU A 118 -15.36 11.49 -19.25
N GLY A 119 -14.85 10.74 -18.29
CA GLY A 119 -14.59 9.30 -18.38
C GLY A 119 -13.27 8.95 -19.10
N ASP A 120 -12.72 7.79 -18.74
CA ASP A 120 -11.40 7.36 -19.21
C ASP A 120 -11.36 7.13 -20.73
N ALA A 121 -12.43 6.61 -21.33
CA ALA A 121 -12.52 6.37 -22.78
C ALA A 121 -12.42 7.67 -23.59
N PHE A 122 -13.07 8.74 -23.13
CA PHE A 122 -13.03 10.04 -23.78
C PHE A 122 -11.65 10.68 -23.69
N ILE A 123 -11.05 10.66 -22.49
CA ILE A 123 -9.69 11.18 -22.27
C ILE A 123 -8.66 10.41 -23.11
N ALA A 124 -8.80 9.10 -23.23
CA ALA A 124 -7.93 8.29 -24.09
C ALA A 124 -8.06 8.68 -25.57
N LYS A 125 -9.27 8.95 -26.04
CA LYS A 125 -9.51 9.43 -27.41
C LYS A 125 -8.91 10.82 -27.66
N LEU A 126 -9.07 11.75 -26.71
CA LEU A 126 -8.44 13.08 -26.79
C LEU A 126 -6.92 12.98 -26.84
N LYS A 127 -6.31 12.19 -25.95
CA LYS A 127 -4.85 12.00 -25.94
C LYS A 127 -4.32 11.49 -27.28
N LYS A 128 -5.04 10.58 -27.94
CA LYS A 128 -4.68 10.08 -29.29
C LYS A 128 -4.80 11.14 -30.39
N LEU A 129 -5.62 12.16 -30.21
CA LEU A 129 -5.84 13.21 -31.21
C LEU A 129 -4.78 14.32 -31.16
N PHE A 130 -4.12 14.47 -30.00
CA PHE A 130 -3.08 15.48 -29.72
C PHE A 130 -1.69 14.88 -29.47
N SER A 131 -1.53 13.57 -29.70
CA SER A 131 -0.26 12.86 -29.67
C SER A 131 0.24 12.59 -31.08
#